data_AF-A0A081PCJ1-F1
#
_entry.id   AF-A0A081PCJ1-F1
#
_cell.length_a   1.000
_cell.length_b   1.000
_cell.length_c   1.000
_cell.angle_alpha   90.00
_cell.angle_beta   90.00
_cell.angle_gamma   90.00
#
_symmetry.space_group_name_H-M   'P 1'
#
loop_
_entity.id
_entity.type
_entity.pdbx_description
1 polymer ?
#
loop_
_entity_poly.entity_id
_entity_poly.type
_entity_poly.pdbx_seq_one_letter_code
_entity_poly.pdbx_strand_id
1 'polypeptide(L)' 'MQQYIYKDIFKGKARELLIIGKEDNTEYRIFCDGSLLGILLKDTVSQPEAKWTTVYNVLKPIAGRIGHFIDSH' A
#
# COMPACT_ATOMS: atom_id res chain seq x y z
N MET A 1 -1.68 5.51 14.30
CA MET A 1 -2.41 4.55 13.44
C MET A 1 -3.06 5.33 12.31
N GLN A 2 -2.71 5.02 11.06
CA GLN A 2 -3.22 5.69 9.86
C GLN A 2 -4.05 4.71 9.03
N GLN A 3 -5.12 5.19 8.41
CA GLN A 3 -6.00 4.40 7.57
C GLN A 3 -6.30 5.14 6.27
N TYR A 4 -6.25 4.41 5.15
CA TYR A 4 -6.56 4.95 3.83
C TYR A 4 -7.48 4.02 3.04
N ILE A 5 -8.28 4.62 2.16
CA ILE A 5 -9.05 3.89 1.14
C ILE A 5 -8.46 4.24 -0.22
N TYR A 6 -7.82 3.26 -0.86
CA TYR A 6 -7.25 3.40 -2.19
C TYR A 6 -8.11 2.68 -3.21
N LYS A 7 -8.48 3.34 -4.31
CA LYS A 7 -9.27 2.74 -5.39
C LYS A 7 -8.40 2.45 -6.60
N ASP A 8 -8.51 1.27 -7.18
CA ASP A 8 -7.87 0.93 -8.44
C ASP A 8 -8.75 0.05 -9.34
N ILE A 9 -8.23 -0.27 -10.52
CA ILE A 9 -8.84 -1.16 -11.48
C ILE A 9 -8.01 -2.44 -11.55
N PHE A 10 -8.61 -3.57 -11.21
CA PHE A 10 -8.01 -4.89 -11.31
C PHE A 10 -8.83 -5.76 -12.27
N LYS A 11 -8.17 -6.23 -13.34
CA LYS A 11 -8.82 -7.02 -14.41
C LYS A 11 -10.11 -6.38 -14.96
N GLY A 12 -10.09 -5.06 -15.14
CA GLY A 12 -11.23 -4.29 -15.67
C GLY A 12 -12.36 -4.02 -14.66
N LYS A 13 -12.21 -4.44 -13.40
CA LYS A 13 -13.17 -4.13 -12.32
C LYS A 13 -12.57 -3.14 -11.34
N ALA A 14 -13.35 -2.14 -10.96
CA ALA A 14 -12.98 -1.27 -9.85
C ALA A 14 -12.96 -2.11 -8.55
N ARG A 15 -11.96 -1.86 -7.70
CA ARG A 15 -11.92 -2.39 -6.34
C ARG A 15 -11.44 -1.31 -5.37
N GLU A 16 -11.82 -1.47 -4.12
CA GLU A 16 -11.41 -0.60 -3.03
C GLU A 16 -10.49 -1.37 -2.09
N LEU A 17 -9.32 -0.80 -1.83
CA LEU A 17 -8.31 -1.36 -0.95
C LEU A 17 -8.29 -0.56 0.35
N LEU A 18 -8.48 -1.25 1.46
CA LEU A 18 -8.27 -0.70 2.79
C LEU A 18 -6.80 -0.85 3.17
N ILE A 19 -6.15 0.27 3.46
CA ILE A 19 -4.74 0.32 3.86
C ILE A 19 -4.67 0.74 5.31
N ILE A 20 -3.98 -0.04 6.14
CA ILE A 20 -3.81 0.24 7.57
C ILE A 20 -2.31 0.30 7.87
N GLY A 21 -1.83 1.48 8.24
CA GLY A 21 -0.45 1.72 8.68
C GLY A 21 -0.24 1.37 10.15
N LYS A 22 0.90 0.73 10.46
CA LYS A 22 1.39 0.58 11.84
C LYS A 22 1.79 1.93 12.43
N GLU A 23 2.01 1.97 13.74
CA GLU A 23 2.36 3.20 14.47
C GLU A 23 3.67 3.84 14.01
N ASP A 24 4.59 3.05 13.49
CA ASP A 24 5.90 3.48 13.00
C ASP A 24 5.90 3.95 11.54
N ASN A 25 4.75 3.85 10.84
CA ASN A 25 4.59 4.20 9.44
C ASN A 25 5.60 3.50 8.49
N THR A 26 6.17 2.37 8.91
CA THR A 26 7.09 1.56 8.09
C THR A 26 6.37 0.41 7.38
N GLU A 27 5.27 -0.08 7.96
CA GLU A 27 4.49 -1.21 7.47
C GLU A 27 3.02 -0.81 7.26
N TYR A 28 2.48 -1.18 6.10
CA TYR A 28 1.09 -0.96 5.73
C TYR A 28 0.44 -2.26 5.27
N ARG A 29 -0.62 -2.67 5.95
CA ARG A 29 -1.40 -3.84 5.60
C ARG A 29 -2.51 -3.46 4.64
N ILE A 30 -2.63 -4.22 3.55
CA ILE A 30 -3.58 -3.95 2.48
C ILE A 30 -4.64 -5.04 2.46
N PHE A 31 -5.90 -4.63 2.53
CA PHE A 31 -7.07 -5.49 2.53
C PHE A 31 -7.96 -5.18 1.32
N CYS A 32 -8.66 -6.19 0.82
CA CYS A 32 -9.72 -6.08 -0.19
C CYS A 32 -10.88 -6.94 0.28
N ASP A 33 -12.09 -6.37 0.34
CA ASP A 33 -13.30 -7.08 0.77
C ASP A 33 -13.11 -7.84 2.11
N GLY A 34 -12.40 -7.22 3.07
CA GLY A 34 -12.09 -7.80 4.38
C GLY A 34 -10.96 -8.84 4.42
N SER A 35 -10.42 -9.24 3.26
CA SER A 35 -9.32 -10.19 3.15
C SER A 35 -7.96 -9.50 3.04
N LEU A 36 -6.95 -9.96 3.78
CA LEU A 36 -5.58 -9.44 3.67
C LEU A 36 -4.99 -9.83 2.30
N LEU A 37 -4.71 -8.83 1.47
CA LEU A 37 -4.02 -9.02 0.18
C LEU A 37 -2.50 -9.07 0.34
N GLY A 38 -1.96 -8.34 1.31
CA GLY A 38 -0.53 -8.34 1.58
C GLY A 38 -0.07 -7.14 2.39
N ILE A 39 1.24 -6.97 2.42
CA ILE A 39 1.93 -5.94 3.19
C ILE A 39 2.81 -5.12 2.24
N LEU A 40 2.76 -3.81 2.41
CA LEU A 40 3.63 -2.82 1.77
C LEU A 40 4.56 -2.23 2.83
N LEU A 41 5.85 -2.18 2.52
CA LEU A 41 6.89 -1.65 3.39
C LEU A 41 7.41 -0.33 2.81
N LYS A 42 7.50 0.68 3.67
CA LYS A 42 8.14 1.95 3.37
C LYS A 42 9.60 1.86 3.78
N ASP A 43 10.51 1.86 2.81
CA ASP A 43 11.94 1.95 3.09
C ASP A 43 12.28 3.42 3.38
N THR A 44 12.57 3.71 4.65
CA THR A 44 12.98 5.03 5.12
C THR A 44 14.49 5.18 5.18
N VAL A 45 15.25 4.17 4.76
CA VAL A 45 16.70 4.13 4.88
C VAL A 45 17.33 4.70 3.61
N SER A 46 17.65 6.00 3.67
CA SER A 46 18.71 6.66 2.88
C SER A 46 18.39 7.30 1.51
N GLN A 47 17.14 7.55 1.13
CA GLN A 47 16.85 8.40 -0.05
C GLN A 47 15.71 9.40 0.19
N PRO A 48 15.74 10.58 -0.47
CA PRO A 48 14.68 11.60 -0.36
C PRO A 48 13.33 11.13 -0.92
N GLU A 49 13.32 10.07 -1.74
CA GLU A 49 12.10 9.40 -2.20
C GLU A 49 11.96 8.06 -1.47
N ALA A 50 10.90 7.90 -0.68
CA ALA A 50 10.62 6.66 0.03
C ALA A 50 10.40 5.52 -0.98
N LYS A 51 11.19 4.46 -0.89
CA LYS A 51 11.02 3.29 -1.76
C LYS A 51 9.97 2.37 -1.16
N TRP A 52 8.88 2.17 -1.89
CA TRP A 52 7.77 1.31 -1.49
C TRP A 52 7.95 -0.10 -2.03
N THR A 53 8.01 -1.09 -1.15
CA THR A 53 8.32 -2.49 -1.52
C THR A 53 7.30 -3.48 -0.98
N THR A 54 7.15 -4.60 -1.67
CA THR A 54 6.27 -5.70 -1.24
C THR A 54 6.78 -7.03 -1.77
N VAL A 55 6.67 -8.08 -0.96
CA VAL A 55 6.93 -9.46 -1.39
C VAL A 55 5.72 -10.10 -2.08
N TYR A 56 4.53 -9.49 -1.96
CA TYR A 56 3.28 -10.05 -2.44
C TYR A 56 3.08 -9.75 -3.92
N ASN A 57 3.06 -10.81 -4.75
CA ASN A 57 2.97 -10.69 -6.21
C ASN A 57 1.74 -9.90 -6.68
N VAL A 58 0.61 -9.98 -5.97
CA VAL A 58 -0.62 -9.23 -6.30
C VAL A 58 -0.46 -7.72 -6.11
N LEU A 59 0.45 -7.29 -5.22
CA LEU A 59 0.68 -5.89 -4.91
C LEU A 59 1.84 -5.30 -5.71
N LYS A 60 2.80 -6.09 -6.20
CA LYS A 60 3.96 -5.60 -6.99
C LYS A 60 3.59 -4.59 -8.11
N PRO A 61 2.53 -4.79 -8.91
CA PRO A 61 2.17 -3.87 -10.00
C PRO A 61 1.56 -2.54 -9.54
N ILE A 62 1.20 -2.43 -8.27
CA ILE A 62 0.51 -1.27 -7.68
C ILE A 62 1.23 -0.70 -6.46
N ALA A 63 2.28 -1.36 -5.95
CA ALA A 63 3.02 -1.00 -4.76
C ALA A 63 3.49 0.46 -4.77
N GLY A 64 4.10 0.90 -5.87
CA GLY A 64 4.56 2.28 -6.02
C GLY A 64 3.41 3.30 -6.06
N ARG A 65 2.28 2.96 -6.70
CA ARG A 65 1.10 3.83 -6.75
C ARG A 65 0.43 3.99 -5.39
N ILE A 66 0.28 2.89 -4.66
CA ILE A 66 -0.23 2.91 -3.29
C ILE A 66 0.71 3.72 -2.40
N GLY A 67 2.02 3.50 -2.53
CA GLY A 67 3.02 4.23 -1.78
C GLY A 67 2.97 5.73 -1.98
N HIS A 68 2.97 6.18 -3.24
CA HIS A 68 2.80 7.60 -3.57
C HIS A 68 1.48 8.16 -3.04
N PHE A 69 0.39 7.39 -3.10
CA PHE A 69 -0.90 7.81 -2.56
C PHE A 69 -0.85 7.99 -1.03
N ILE A 70 -0.14 7.12 -0.30
CA ILE A 70 0.07 7.28 1.14
C ILE A 70 0.92 8.52 1.41
N ASP A 71 2.01 8.75 0.65
CA ASP A 71 2.89 9.91 0.83
C ASP A 71 2.22 11.26 0.53
N SER A 72 1.13 11.27 -0.24
CA SER A 72 0.38 12.49 -0.57
C SER A 72 -0.74 12.84 0.43
N HIS A 73 -0.90 12.09 1.52
CA HIS A 73 -1.87 12.34 2.59
C HIS A 73 -1.15 12.65 3.91
#